data_AF-A0A1V6EE72-F1
#
_entry.id   AF-A0A1V6EE72-F1
#
_cell.length_a   1.000
_cell.length_b   1.000
_cell.length_c   1.000
_cell.angle_alpha   90.00
_cell.angle_beta   90.00
_cell.angle_gamma   90.00
#
_symmetry.space_group_name_H-M   'P 1'
#
loop_
_entity.id
_entity.type
_entity.pdbx_description
1 polymer ?
#
loop_
_entity_poly.entity_id
_entity_poly.type
_entity_poly.pdbx_seq_one_letter_code
_entity_poly.pdbx_strand_id
1 'polypeptide(L)'
;MAKIPEPIHTTINAIDKAHEAKNATSKPRPHMGVSQLGKADEAEIWLAFRWAFQPFFSGRILRLFRRGHREEETVVADLIAAGMDVRETGWSQRKLNFGAHVEGSCDGIIMSGVPEAPKKPHLLEIKTISKSQFATLNKEGLEKSNPEYWVQVQCYMNGTGIDRCLFIAVCKDNDEIYTERVKYDAAVARYYIERGQRIALADRIPDRAINNPSDWRVKYSDYYAVYFPESATGEHWDRLIPQRESTDPLLARIKINYRTDATSTPRDDGTWFSERWRQTIPVDAQYGHDSGHVLHPDLMAFAGWELLDGPSEFVARYKLPSGETVLNGKPGEIDGERIFTSGELLTDPIACAAWGRGK
;
A
#
# COMPACT_ATOMS: atom_id res chain seq x y z
N MET A 1 -3.36 30.27 31.49
CA MET A 1 -4.57 30.55 30.68
C MET A 1 -4.85 29.31 29.84
N ALA A 2 -6.05 28.74 29.90
CA ALA A 2 -6.41 27.64 29.01
C ALA A 2 -6.42 28.15 27.56
N LYS A 3 -5.73 27.45 26.66
CA LYS A 3 -5.68 27.80 25.24
C LYS A 3 -7.10 27.67 24.69
N ILE A 4 -7.68 28.77 24.21
CA ILE A 4 -8.99 28.75 23.56
C ILE A 4 -8.88 27.79 22.36
N PRO A 5 -9.83 26.86 22.15
CA PRO A 5 -9.81 25.97 21.00
C PRO A 5 -9.78 26.78 19.71
N GLU A 6 -8.92 26.38 18.77
CA GLU A 6 -8.89 27.01 17.45
C GLU A 6 -10.28 26.89 16.79
N PRO A 7 -10.75 27.92 16.06
CA PRO A 7 -12.02 27.86 15.37
C PRO A 7 -12.07 26.65 14.41
N ILE A 8 -13.13 25.84 14.52
CA ILE A 8 -13.31 24.65 13.67
C ILE A 8 -13.60 25.06 12.21
N HIS A 9 -14.20 26.23 12.01
CA HIS A 9 -14.59 26.76 10.70
C HIS A 9 -13.55 27.76 10.18
N THR A 10 -12.36 27.27 9.85
CA THR A 10 -11.31 28.05 9.20
C THR A 10 -11.21 27.70 7.71
N THR A 11 -10.69 28.64 6.92
CA THR A 11 -10.37 28.40 5.50
C THR A 11 -9.45 27.19 5.33
N ILE A 12 -8.48 26.99 6.22
CA ILE A 12 -7.57 25.85 6.15
C ILE A 12 -8.31 24.51 6.33
N ASN A 13 -9.23 24.43 7.30
CA ASN A 13 -10.04 23.22 7.51
C ASN A 13 -10.98 22.96 6.32
N ALA A 14 -11.53 23.99 5.69
CA ALA A 14 -12.34 23.84 4.48
C ALA A 14 -11.51 23.29 3.31
N ILE A 15 -10.28 23.77 3.12
CA ILE A 15 -9.35 23.27 2.10
C ILE A 15 -8.95 21.81 2.41
N ASP A 16 -8.60 21.50 3.66
CA ASP A 16 -8.23 20.15 4.09
C ASP A 16 -9.36 19.15 3.82
N LYS A 17 -10.58 19.47 4.25
CA LYS A 17 -11.77 18.64 4.00
C LYS A 17 -12.06 18.45 2.52
N ALA A 18 -11.86 19.47 1.68
CA ALA A 18 -12.05 19.34 0.23
C ALA A 18 -11.04 18.36 -0.39
N HIS A 19 -9.80 18.36 0.09
CA HIS A 19 -8.78 17.38 -0.32
C HIS A 19 -9.14 15.97 0.15
N GLU A 20 -9.53 15.81 1.41
CA GLU A 20 -9.94 14.52 1.99
C GLU A 20 -11.15 13.93 1.27
N ALA A 21 -12.19 14.72 1.01
CA ALA A 21 -13.38 14.30 0.28
C ALA A 21 -13.05 13.86 -1.16
N LYS A 22 -12.15 14.57 -1.84
CA LYS A 22 -11.66 14.16 -3.16
C LYS A 22 -10.89 12.85 -3.10
N ASN A 23 -10.05 12.65 -2.07
CA ASN A 23 -9.27 11.43 -1.92
C ASN A 23 -10.13 10.21 -1.52
N ALA A 24 -11.23 10.43 -0.79
CA ALA A 24 -12.14 9.37 -0.36
C ALA A 24 -12.77 8.60 -1.54
N THR A 25 -12.84 9.21 -2.73
CA THR A 25 -13.34 8.57 -3.96
C THR A 25 -12.23 7.94 -4.81
N SER A 26 -10.96 8.13 -4.45
CA SER A 26 -9.82 7.53 -5.15
C SER A 26 -9.77 6.03 -4.90
N LYS A 27 -9.62 5.27 -5.98
CA LYS A 27 -9.35 3.82 -5.91
C LYS A 27 -7.85 3.58 -5.72
N PRO A 28 -7.45 2.62 -4.88
CA PRO A 28 -6.04 2.22 -4.80
C PRO A 28 -5.58 1.60 -6.13
N ARG A 29 -4.29 1.70 -6.44
CA ARG A 29 -3.73 1.16 -7.69
C ARG A 29 -3.86 -0.38 -7.76
N PRO A 30 -4.10 -0.96 -8.96
CA PRO A 30 -4.28 -2.40 -9.13
C PRO A 30 -2.99 -3.22 -9.09
N HIS A 31 -1.82 -2.60 -9.20
CA HIS A 31 -0.53 -3.28 -9.15
C HIS A 31 0.20 -3.06 -7.83
N MET A 32 1.11 -3.98 -7.51
CA MET A 32 2.15 -3.77 -6.51
C MET A 32 3.22 -2.85 -7.09
N GLY A 33 3.34 -1.65 -6.53
CA GLY A 33 4.31 -0.69 -7.05
C GLY A 33 5.73 -0.98 -6.60
N VAL A 34 6.68 -0.92 -7.53
CA VAL A 34 8.12 -1.09 -7.26
C VAL A 34 8.63 -0.21 -6.13
N SER A 35 8.05 0.99 -5.95
CA SER A 35 8.39 1.92 -4.87
C SER A 35 8.19 1.38 -3.45
N GLN A 36 7.48 0.26 -3.28
CA GLN A 36 7.26 -0.39 -1.98
C GLN A 36 8.21 -1.57 -1.74
N LEU A 37 8.91 -2.05 -2.76
CA LEU A 37 9.66 -3.32 -2.68
C LEU A 37 10.87 -3.24 -1.75
N GLY A 38 11.39 -2.04 -1.48
CA GLY A 38 12.48 -1.85 -0.53
C GLY A 38 12.05 -1.79 0.94
N LYS A 39 10.74 -1.78 1.24
CA LYS A 39 10.24 -1.74 2.63
C LYS A 39 10.72 -2.96 3.40
N ALA A 40 11.04 -2.76 4.68
CA ALA A 40 11.55 -3.84 5.53
C ALA A 40 10.50 -4.91 5.84
N ASP A 41 9.25 -4.52 6.09
CA ASP A 41 8.17 -5.43 6.49
C ASP A 41 7.36 -5.91 5.26
N GLU A 42 7.43 -7.20 4.95
CA GLU A 42 6.71 -7.79 3.80
C GLU A 42 5.21 -7.88 4.03
N ALA A 43 4.78 -8.06 5.29
CA ALA A 43 3.38 -8.07 5.66
C ALA A 43 2.70 -6.76 5.28
N GLU A 44 3.40 -5.63 5.41
CA GLU A 44 2.91 -4.32 5.02
C GLU A 44 2.72 -4.20 3.50
N ILE A 45 3.65 -4.74 2.72
CA ILE A 45 3.54 -4.77 1.26
C ILE A 45 2.33 -5.62 0.83
N TRP A 46 2.15 -6.78 1.47
CA TRP A 46 1.03 -7.69 1.23
C TRP A 46 -0.33 -7.04 1.58
N LEU A 47 -0.46 -6.43 2.75
CA LEU A 47 -1.68 -5.73 3.18
C LEU A 47 -2.05 -4.58 2.24
N ALA A 48 -1.04 -3.80 1.83
CA ALA A 48 -1.24 -2.68 0.91
C ALA A 48 -1.69 -3.16 -0.47
N PHE A 49 -1.09 -4.23 -1.01
CA PHE A 49 -1.44 -4.77 -2.33
C PHE A 49 -2.84 -5.39 -2.37
N ARG A 50 -3.27 -6.03 -1.26
CA ARG A 50 -4.61 -6.60 -1.10
C ARG A 50 -5.68 -5.59 -0.70
N TRP A 51 -5.31 -4.33 -0.51
CA TRP A 51 -6.23 -3.28 -0.03
C TRP A 51 -6.95 -3.69 1.25
N ALA A 52 -6.24 -4.37 2.16
CA ALA A 52 -6.83 -4.96 3.37
C ALA A 52 -7.38 -3.90 4.34
N PHE A 53 -6.75 -2.73 4.35
CA PHE A 53 -7.19 -1.55 5.09
C PHE A 53 -7.07 -0.33 4.20
N GLN A 54 -7.77 0.75 4.55
CA GLN A 54 -7.72 2.02 3.83
C GLN A 54 -6.98 3.07 4.67
N PRO A 55 -5.75 3.45 4.30
CA PRO A 55 -5.04 4.55 4.96
C PRO A 55 -5.81 5.87 4.87
N PHE A 56 -5.74 6.64 5.95
CA PHE A 56 -6.23 8.01 6.03
C PHE A 56 -5.07 8.98 5.81
N PHE A 57 -5.25 9.91 4.87
CA PHE A 57 -4.32 11.00 4.66
C PHE A 57 -5.02 12.32 4.93
N SER A 58 -4.50 13.09 5.89
CA SER A 58 -5.03 14.43 6.16
C SER A 58 -4.88 15.33 4.93
N GLY A 59 -5.74 16.35 4.81
CA GLY A 59 -5.69 17.32 3.73
C GLY A 59 -4.30 17.97 3.54
N ARG A 60 -3.56 18.18 4.63
CA ARG A 60 -2.17 18.66 4.60
C ARG A 60 -1.23 17.68 3.90
N ILE A 61 -1.34 16.38 4.21
CA ILE A 61 -0.53 15.33 3.56
C ILE A 61 -0.90 15.20 2.09
N LEU A 62 -2.19 15.27 1.75
CA LEU A 62 -2.66 15.26 0.35
C LEU A 62 -2.14 16.46 -0.45
N ARG A 63 -2.02 17.65 0.18
CA ARG A 63 -1.35 18.80 -0.45
C ARG A 63 0.14 18.56 -0.68
N LEU A 64 0.81 17.84 0.22
CA LEU A 64 2.22 17.48 0.03
C LEU A 64 2.40 16.51 -1.15
N PHE A 65 1.51 15.54 -1.31
CA PHE A 65 1.52 14.66 -2.50
C PHE A 65 1.33 15.47 -3.79
N ARG A 66 0.35 16.38 -3.80
CA ARG A 66 0.13 17.29 -4.93
C ARG A 66 1.36 18.17 -5.22
N ARG A 67 2.06 18.66 -4.19
CA ARG A 67 3.31 19.41 -4.38
C ARG A 67 4.37 18.53 -5.03
N GLY A 68 4.54 17.29 -4.56
CA GLY A 68 5.48 16.33 -5.14
C GLY A 68 5.30 16.17 -6.65
N HIS A 69 4.06 15.92 -7.10
CA HIS A 69 3.76 15.78 -8.52
C HIS A 69 4.06 17.04 -9.34
N ARG A 70 3.83 18.22 -8.78
CA ARG A 70 4.19 19.49 -9.44
C ARG A 70 5.70 19.68 -9.53
N GLU A 71 6.44 19.20 -8.53
CA GLU A 71 7.90 19.29 -8.51
C GLU A 71 8.54 18.43 -9.62
N GLU A 72 7.96 17.28 -9.94
CA GLU A 72 8.42 16.44 -11.06
C GLU A 72 8.44 17.25 -12.37
N GLU A 73 7.37 18.01 -12.66
CA GLU A 73 7.29 18.89 -13.84
C GLU A 73 8.34 20.01 -13.81
N THR A 74 8.54 20.65 -12.67
CA THR A 74 9.55 21.71 -12.49
C THR A 74 10.96 21.19 -12.74
N VAL A 75 11.34 20.09 -12.08
CA VAL A 75 12.69 19.50 -12.21
C VAL A 75 12.95 19.06 -13.66
N VAL A 76 11.96 18.46 -14.34
CA VAL A 76 12.10 18.12 -15.76
C VAL A 76 12.37 19.37 -16.61
N ALA A 77 11.62 20.46 -16.37
CA ALA A 77 11.83 21.71 -17.09
C ALA A 77 13.23 22.30 -16.84
N ASP A 78 13.72 22.26 -15.61
CA ASP A 78 15.06 22.74 -15.24
C ASP A 78 16.17 21.90 -15.91
N LEU A 79 16.03 20.58 -15.95
CA LEU A 79 16.99 19.70 -16.65
C LEU A 79 17.04 19.99 -18.16
N ILE A 80 15.88 20.22 -18.78
CA ILE A 80 15.81 20.60 -20.20
C ILE A 80 16.45 21.98 -20.43
N ALA A 81 16.16 22.95 -19.56
CA ALA A 81 16.76 24.28 -19.62
C ALA A 81 18.29 24.24 -19.41
N ALA A 82 18.78 23.30 -18.61
CA ALA A 82 20.20 23.00 -18.43
C ALA A 82 20.85 22.28 -19.64
N GLY A 83 20.08 21.98 -20.69
CA GLY A 83 20.58 21.40 -21.94
C GLY A 83 20.50 19.87 -22.01
N MET A 84 19.76 19.21 -21.11
CA MET A 84 19.57 17.76 -21.15
C MET A 84 18.42 17.35 -22.06
N ASP A 85 18.56 16.21 -22.73
CA ASP A 85 17.49 15.60 -23.55
C ASP A 85 16.65 14.67 -22.67
N VAL A 86 15.63 15.23 -22.01
CA VAL A 86 14.72 14.48 -21.12
C VAL A 86 13.46 14.09 -21.87
N ARG A 87 13.11 12.80 -21.83
CA ARG A 87 11.97 12.20 -22.55
C ARG A 87 11.15 11.29 -21.63
N GLU A 88 10.01 10.83 -22.12
CA GLU A 88 9.14 9.86 -21.44
C GLU A 88 8.75 10.34 -20.02
N THR A 89 8.24 11.57 -19.94
CA THR A 89 7.81 12.24 -18.70
C THR A 89 6.28 12.47 -18.70
N GLY A 90 5.73 12.83 -17.54
CA GLY A 90 4.29 13.09 -17.36
C GLY A 90 3.39 11.97 -17.90
N TRP A 91 2.48 12.32 -18.83
CA TRP A 91 1.57 11.36 -19.45
C TRP A 91 2.25 10.30 -20.34
N SER A 92 3.48 10.57 -20.78
CA SER A 92 4.29 9.67 -21.62
C SER A 92 5.28 8.83 -20.82
N GLN A 93 5.18 8.84 -19.49
CA GLN A 93 6.07 8.08 -18.62
C GLN A 93 6.15 6.62 -18.99
N ARG A 94 7.38 6.10 -19.04
CA ARG A 94 7.63 4.68 -19.25
C ARG A 94 7.00 3.89 -18.10
N LYS A 95 6.03 3.04 -18.46
CA LYS A 95 5.47 2.03 -17.55
C LYS A 95 6.28 0.75 -17.67
N LEU A 96 6.63 0.16 -16.53
CA LEU A 96 7.36 -1.09 -16.45
C LEU A 96 6.46 -2.14 -15.81
N ASN A 97 6.42 -3.32 -16.42
CA ASN A 97 5.73 -4.49 -15.88
C ASN A 97 6.78 -5.60 -15.66
N PHE A 98 6.83 -6.10 -14.44
CA PHE A 98 7.76 -7.14 -14.00
C PHE A 98 7.07 -8.49 -13.78
N GLY A 99 5.81 -8.65 -14.20
CA GLY A 99 5.00 -9.85 -13.98
C GLY A 99 4.43 -9.92 -12.56
N ALA A 100 3.50 -10.84 -12.33
CA ALA A 100 2.88 -11.11 -11.03
C ALA A 100 2.42 -9.83 -10.30
N HIS A 101 1.74 -8.93 -11.02
CA HIS A 101 1.23 -7.64 -10.52
C HIS A 101 2.29 -6.60 -10.12
N VAL A 102 3.59 -6.85 -10.34
CA VAL A 102 4.64 -5.89 -10.00
C VAL A 102 4.84 -4.90 -11.15
N GLU A 103 4.57 -3.62 -10.88
CA GLU A 103 4.67 -2.57 -11.89
C GLU A 103 5.31 -1.30 -11.33
N GLY A 104 5.77 -0.44 -12.23
CA GLY A 104 6.25 0.88 -11.87
C GLY A 104 6.24 1.87 -13.01
N SER A 105 6.62 3.10 -12.69
CA SER A 105 6.65 4.21 -13.63
C SER A 105 7.90 5.02 -13.35
N CYS A 106 8.69 5.25 -14.38
CA CYS A 106 9.86 6.12 -14.30
C CYS A 106 9.39 7.57 -14.38
N ASP A 107 10.04 8.49 -13.65
CA ASP A 107 9.69 9.91 -13.73
C ASP A 107 10.12 10.52 -15.07
N GLY A 108 11.21 10.01 -15.63
CA GLY A 108 11.69 10.33 -16.98
C GLY A 108 12.88 9.48 -17.41
N ILE A 109 13.33 9.71 -18.65
CA ILE A 109 14.58 9.16 -19.18
C ILE A 109 15.37 10.30 -19.80
N ILE A 110 16.61 10.48 -19.32
CA ILE A 110 17.57 11.42 -19.88
C ILE A 110 18.37 10.67 -20.94
N MET A 111 18.18 11.01 -22.21
CA MET A 111 18.86 10.33 -23.32
C MET A 111 20.32 10.77 -23.46
N SER A 112 20.61 12.03 -23.15
CA SER A 112 21.94 12.63 -23.19
C SER A 112 21.96 13.98 -22.46
N GLY A 113 23.16 14.55 -22.26
CA GLY A 113 23.33 15.91 -21.73
C GLY A 113 23.61 16.01 -20.23
N VAL A 114 23.59 14.90 -19.48
CA VAL A 114 24.03 14.89 -18.07
C VAL A 114 25.51 15.33 -18.01
N PRO A 115 25.88 16.43 -17.33
CA PRO A 115 27.22 17.01 -17.39
C PRO A 115 28.35 16.02 -17.04
N GLU A 116 28.11 15.15 -16.04
CA GLU A 116 29.08 14.16 -15.57
C GLU A 116 29.15 12.92 -16.47
N ALA A 117 28.24 12.76 -17.44
CA ALA A 117 28.27 11.70 -18.45
C ALA A 117 27.43 12.05 -19.70
N PRO A 118 27.89 12.99 -20.54
CA PRO A 118 27.04 13.64 -21.55
C PRO A 118 26.43 12.72 -22.61
N LYS A 119 27.03 11.54 -22.84
CA LYS A 119 26.60 10.56 -23.86
C LYS A 119 25.87 9.35 -23.29
N LYS A 120 25.78 9.22 -21.97
CA LYS A 120 25.15 8.06 -21.33
C LYS A 120 23.68 8.36 -21.05
N PRO A 121 22.76 7.46 -21.41
CA PRO A 121 21.39 7.55 -20.95
C PRO A 121 21.30 7.31 -19.44
N HIS A 122 20.35 7.98 -18.80
CA HIS A 122 20.01 7.83 -17.39
C HIS A 122 18.51 7.68 -17.22
N LEU A 123 18.09 6.76 -16.35
CA LEU A 123 16.80 6.86 -15.69
C LEU A 123 16.77 8.17 -14.88
N LEU A 124 15.62 8.85 -14.83
CA LEU A 124 15.38 9.96 -13.92
C LEU A 124 14.40 9.52 -12.83
N GLU A 125 14.76 9.75 -11.57
CA GLU A 125 13.90 9.60 -10.40
C GLU A 125 13.99 10.86 -9.55
N ILE A 126 12.85 11.46 -9.22
CA ILE A 126 12.73 12.77 -8.57
C ILE A 126 12.00 12.60 -7.24
N LYS A 127 12.58 13.14 -6.16
CA LYS A 127 11.94 13.16 -4.85
C LYS A 127 11.92 14.56 -4.26
N THR A 128 10.85 14.87 -3.53
CA THR A 128 10.87 15.98 -2.57
C THR A 128 11.04 15.44 -1.18
N ILE A 129 12.05 15.93 -0.45
CA ILE A 129 12.37 15.43 0.89
C ILE A 129 12.45 16.57 1.91
N SER A 130 12.30 16.23 3.20
CA SER A 130 12.45 17.22 4.28
C SER A 130 13.92 17.63 4.44
N LYS A 131 14.18 18.80 5.02
CA LYS A 131 15.54 19.25 5.38
C LYS A 131 16.34 18.21 6.16
N SER A 132 15.70 17.48 7.09
CA SER A 132 16.39 16.44 7.87
C SER A 132 16.82 15.26 6.98
N GLN A 133 15.94 14.79 6.10
CA GLN A 133 16.27 13.72 5.17
C GLN A 133 17.33 14.17 4.15
N PHE A 134 17.26 15.44 3.72
CA PHE A 134 18.24 16.03 2.81
C PHE A 134 19.65 16.08 3.41
N ALA A 135 19.77 16.45 4.68
CA ALA A 135 21.04 16.43 5.40
C ALA A 135 21.63 15.01 5.50
N THR A 136 20.81 14.00 5.81
CA THR A 136 21.24 12.60 5.83
C THR A 136 21.67 12.11 4.45
N LEU A 137 20.88 12.44 3.41
CA LEU A 137 21.17 12.07 2.03
C LEU A 137 22.52 12.65 1.55
N ASN A 138 22.79 13.92 1.82
CA ASN A 138 24.09 14.54 1.50
C ASN A 138 25.27 13.83 2.18
N LYS A 139 25.08 13.38 3.42
CA LYS A 139 26.14 12.74 4.20
C LYS A 139 26.39 11.29 3.79
N GLU A 140 25.33 10.55 3.49
CA GLU A 140 25.38 9.08 3.42
C GLU A 140 25.14 8.50 2.03
N GLY A 141 24.61 9.30 1.08
CA GLY A 141 24.19 8.84 -0.24
C GLY A 141 22.86 8.10 -0.21
N LEU A 142 22.29 7.83 -1.40
CA LEU A 142 20.95 7.27 -1.58
C LEU A 142 20.82 5.89 -0.94
N GLU A 143 21.78 4.99 -1.21
CA GLU A 143 21.74 3.60 -0.75
C GLU A 143 21.57 3.47 0.76
N LYS A 144 22.31 4.25 1.54
CA LYS A 144 22.28 4.19 3.01
C LYS A 144 21.13 5.01 3.59
N SER A 145 20.91 6.21 3.09
CA SER A 145 19.93 7.14 3.66
C SER A 145 18.48 6.74 3.34
N ASN A 146 18.24 6.19 2.15
CA ASN A 146 16.91 5.82 1.67
C ASN A 146 16.98 4.52 0.85
N PRO A 147 17.17 3.36 1.52
CA PRO A 147 17.25 2.05 0.84
C PRO A 147 16.03 1.74 -0.04
N GLU A 148 14.85 2.23 0.32
CA GLU A 148 13.63 2.06 -0.48
C GLU A 148 13.74 2.69 -1.87
N TYR A 149 14.27 3.91 -1.95
CA TYR A 149 14.48 4.61 -3.22
C TYR A 149 15.64 4.02 -4.01
N TRP A 150 16.69 3.55 -3.32
CA TRP A 150 17.76 2.79 -3.96
C TRP A 150 17.21 1.54 -4.65
N VAL A 151 16.43 0.72 -3.95
CA VAL A 151 15.78 -0.47 -4.53
C VAL A 151 14.89 -0.10 -5.71
N GLN A 152 14.10 0.98 -5.57
CA GLN A 152 13.22 1.44 -6.64
C GLN A 152 13.99 1.71 -7.94
N VAL A 153 15.08 2.50 -7.88
CA VAL A 153 15.86 2.82 -9.08
C VAL A 153 16.61 1.62 -9.65
N GLN A 154 17.04 0.67 -8.80
CA GLN A 154 17.66 -0.59 -9.26
C GLN A 154 16.68 -1.44 -10.08
N CYS A 155 15.45 -1.61 -9.59
CA CYS A 155 14.39 -2.32 -10.31
C CYS A 155 14.05 -1.62 -11.64
N TYR A 156 13.98 -0.28 -11.65
CA TYR A 156 13.71 0.47 -12.88
C TYR A 156 14.84 0.37 -13.91
N MET A 157 16.10 0.43 -13.48
CA MET A 157 17.25 0.17 -14.37
C MET A 157 17.18 -1.25 -14.97
N ASN A 158 16.79 -2.26 -14.18
CA ASN A 158 16.55 -3.61 -14.70
C ASN A 158 15.46 -3.64 -15.78
N GLY A 159 14.30 -3.03 -15.52
CA GLY A 159 13.18 -3.05 -16.46
C GLY A 159 13.39 -2.22 -17.72
N THR A 160 14.23 -1.19 -17.66
CA THR A 160 14.52 -0.31 -18.81
C THR A 160 15.73 -0.76 -19.64
N GLY A 161 16.62 -1.56 -19.06
CA GLY A 161 17.93 -1.86 -19.65
C GLY A 161 18.93 -0.69 -19.59
N ILE A 162 18.59 0.39 -18.88
CA ILE A 162 19.47 1.54 -18.69
C ILE A 162 20.33 1.30 -17.44
N ASP A 163 21.65 1.37 -17.57
CA ASP A 163 22.57 0.98 -16.50
C ASP A 163 22.93 2.12 -15.53
N ARG A 164 22.30 3.29 -15.68
CA ARG A 164 22.50 4.47 -14.83
C ARG A 164 21.18 5.14 -14.47
N CYS A 165 21.11 5.71 -13.28
CA CYS A 165 20.05 6.60 -12.85
C CYS A 165 20.66 7.94 -12.40
N LEU A 166 20.04 9.05 -12.78
CA LEU A 166 20.22 10.35 -12.14
C LEU A 166 19.09 10.50 -11.11
N PHE A 167 19.42 10.26 -9.84
CA PHE A 167 18.51 10.50 -8.74
C PHE A 167 18.59 11.98 -8.34
N ILE A 168 17.44 12.65 -8.25
CA ILE A 168 17.35 14.05 -7.85
C ILE A 168 16.46 14.17 -6.63
N ALA A 169 16.94 14.87 -5.60
CA ALA A 169 16.13 15.24 -4.45
C ALA A 169 16.11 16.75 -4.27
N VAL A 170 14.90 17.32 -4.16
CA VAL A 170 14.69 18.74 -3.85
C VAL A 170 14.32 18.88 -2.37
N CYS A 171 15.06 19.73 -1.65
CA CYS A 171 14.78 20.07 -0.27
C CYS A 171 13.55 20.96 -0.16
N LYS A 172 12.48 20.47 0.48
CA LYS A 172 11.19 21.19 0.58
C LYS A 172 11.28 22.54 1.27
N ASP A 173 12.31 22.75 2.09
CA ASP A 173 12.47 23.88 2.99
C ASP A 173 13.21 25.06 2.35
N ASN A 174 14.11 24.81 1.41
CA ASN A 174 14.98 25.85 0.83
C ASN A 174 15.36 25.63 -0.64
N ASP A 175 14.77 24.64 -1.32
CA ASP A 175 14.97 24.36 -2.74
C ASP A 175 16.39 23.93 -3.13
N GLU A 176 17.23 23.57 -2.16
CA GLU A 176 18.51 22.93 -2.46
C GLU A 176 18.30 21.60 -3.19
N ILE A 177 19.14 21.36 -4.20
CA ILE A 177 19.07 20.17 -5.05
C ILE A 177 20.25 19.26 -4.73
N TYR A 178 19.94 18.00 -4.45
CA TYR A 178 20.90 16.91 -4.39
C TYR A 178 20.79 16.08 -5.66
N THR A 179 21.94 15.71 -6.25
CA THR A 179 21.99 14.78 -7.37
C THR A 179 22.94 13.63 -7.08
N GLU A 180 22.56 12.42 -7.49
CA GLU A 180 23.43 11.25 -7.42
C GLU A 180 23.31 10.40 -8.68
N ARG A 181 24.46 10.04 -9.27
CA ARG A 181 24.53 9.10 -10.39
C ARG A 181 24.67 7.68 -9.87
N VAL A 182 23.54 7.00 -9.79
CA VAL A 182 23.43 5.62 -9.34
C VAL A 182 23.82 4.65 -10.45
N LYS A 183 24.56 3.60 -10.11
CA LYS A 183 24.94 2.51 -11.02
C LYS A 183 24.04 1.31 -10.80
N TYR A 184 23.70 0.63 -11.89
CA TYR A 184 22.91 -0.60 -11.85
C TYR A 184 23.65 -1.74 -11.14
N ASP A 185 22.93 -2.40 -10.24
CA ASP A 185 23.25 -3.64 -9.56
C ASP A 185 22.17 -4.68 -9.89
N ALA A 186 22.54 -5.62 -10.76
CA ALA A 186 21.63 -6.65 -11.25
C ALA A 186 21.23 -7.66 -10.16
N ALA A 187 22.07 -7.88 -9.15
CA ALA A 187 21.75 -8.81 -8.07
C ALA A 187 20.67 -8.21 -7.17
N VAL A 188 20.84 -6.94 -6.76
CA VAL A 188 19.86 -6.21 -5.96
C VAL A 188 18.53 -6.10 -6.69
N ALA A 189 18.55 -5.69 -7.96
CA ALA A 189 17.31 -5.51 -8.71
C ALA A 189 16.51 -6.81 -8.86
N ARG A 190 17.16 -7.92 -9.25
CA ARG A 190 16.49 -9.21 -9.39
C ARG A 190 15.93 -9.71 -8.08
N TYR A 191 16.71 -9.63 -7.00
CA TYR A 191 16.25 -10.02 -5.66
C TYR A 191 14.95 -9.32 -5.26
N TYR A 192 14.87 -7.99 -5.44
CA TYR A 192 13.68 -7.24 -5.04
C TYR A 192 12.50 -7.41 -5.99
N ILE A 193 12.73 -7.61 -7.30
CA ILE A 193 11.66 -7.96 -8.25
C ILE A 193 11.06 -9.33 -7.87
N GLU A 194 11.89 -10.35 -7.67
CA GLU A 194 11.47 -11.70 -7.29
C GLU A 194 10.76 -11.69 -5.92
N ARG A 195 11.26 -10.89 -4.96
CA ARG A 195 10.60 -10.64 -3.68
C ARG A 195 9.19 -10.08 -3.89
N GLY A 196 9.03 -9.07 -4.75
CA GLY A 196 7.73 -8.47 -5.06
C GLY A 196 6.76 -9.48 -5.67
N GLN A 197 7.21 -10.24 -6.68
CA GLN A 197 6.41 -11.26 -7.34
C GLN A 197 5.96 -12.34 -6.34
N ARG A 198 6.87 -12.81 -5.48
CA ARG A 198 6.55 -13.78 -4.42
C ARG A 198 5.48 -13.24 -3.47
N ILE A 199 5.63 -12.00 -3.00
CA ILE A 199 4.67 -11.39 -2.07
C ILE A 199 3.30 -11.19 -2.75
N ALA A 200 3.28 -10.76 -4.01
CA ALA A 200 2.05 -10.54 -4.76
C ALA A 200 1.24 -11.83 -4.97
N LEU A 201 1.93 -12.95 -5.16
CA LEU A 201 1.32 -14.27 -5.35
C LEU A 201 1.07 -15.02 -4.04
N ALA A 202 1.51 -14.48 -2.90
CA ALA A 202 1.35 -15.13 -1.61
C ALA A 202 -0.13 -15.12 -1.18
N ASP A 203 -0.68 -16.32 -1.02
CA ASP A 203 -1.98 -16.49 -0.37
C ASP A 203 -1.92 -16.02 1.08
N ARG A 204 -0.97 -16.56 1.85
CA ARG A 204 -0.78 -16.20 3.26
C ARG A 204 0.08 -14.96 3.44
N ILE A 205 -0.22 -14.18 4.48
CA ILE A 205 0.59 -13.02 4.85
C ILE A 205 2.02 -13.46 5.20
N PRO A 206 3.06 -12.79 4.68
CA PRO A 206 4.43 -13.07 5.08
C PRO A 206 4.68 -12.76 6.56
N ASP A 207 5.64 -13.46 7.15
CA ASP A 207 6.10 -13.16 8.51
C ASP A 207 6.62 -11.73 8.61
N ARG A 208 6.28 -11.09 9.74
CA ARG A 208 6.72 -9.73 10.02
C ARG A 208 8.20 -9.70 10.38
N ALA A 209 8.93 -8.79 9.74
CA ALA A 209 10.35 -8.56 10.06
C ALA A 209 10.54 -7.82 11.40
N ILE A 210 9.52 -7.10 11.89
CA ILE A 210 9.62 -6.20 13.04
C ILE A 210 8.45 -6.41 14.00
N ASN A 211 8.69 -7.15 15.09
CA ASN A 211 7.68 -7.49 16.11
C ASN A 211 7.80 -6.65 17.41
N ASN A 212 8.63 -5.61 17.41
CA ASN A 212 8.76 -4.70 18.54
C ASN A 212 7.95 -3.40 18.31
N PRO A 213 6.91 -3.10 19.12
CA PRO A 213 6.10 -1.89 18.95
C PRO A 213 6.90 -0.58 19.16
N SER A 214 8.06 -0.63 19.83
CA SER A 214 8.91 0.55 20.04
C SER A 214 9.89 0.83 18.89
N ASP A 215 9.96 -0.04 17.88
CA ASP A 215 10.86 0.17 16.74
C ASP A 215 10.39 1.33 15.87
N TRP A 216 11.29 2.29 15.62
CA TRP A 216 10.98 3.51 14.89
C TRP A 216 10.50 3.24 13.45
N ARG A 217 10.90 2.11 12.85
CA ARG A 217 10.54 1.72 11.48
C ARG A 217 9.05 1.36 11.35
N VAL A 218 8.42 0.85 12.41
CA VAL A 218 6.98 0.51 12.40
C VAL A 218 6.12 1.61 13.02
N LYS A 219 6.70 2.49 13.84
CA LYS A 219 5.99 3.58 14.52
C LYS A 219 5.21 4.50 13.57
N TYR A 220 5.68 4.64 12.34
CA TYR A 220 5.05 5.46 11.29
C TYR A 220 4.27 4.66 10.24
N SER A 221 4.17 3.33 10.39
CA SER A 221 3.35 2.49 9.52
C SER A 221 1.87 2.87 9.68
N ASP A 222 1.13 2.83 8.57
CA ASP A 222 -0.32 2.97 8.56
C ASP A 222 -1.00 1.80 9.30
N TYR A 223 -0.33 0.65 9.38
CA TYR A 223 -0.85 -0.59 9.97
C TYR A 223 -0.41 -0.80 11.42
N TYR A 224 0.23 0.19 12.07
CA TYR A 224 0.73 0.04 13.44
C TYR A 224 -0.35 -0.49 14.41
N ALA A 225 -1.57 0.04 14.32
CA ALA A 225 -2.67 -0.35 15.20
C ALA A 225 -3.20 -1.77 14.93
N VAL A 226 -3.03 -2.27 13.70
CA VAL A 226 -3.35 -3.66 13.33
C VAL A 226 -2.35 -4.61 13.95
N TYR A 227 -1.06 -4.25 13.90
CA TYR A 227 0.02 -5.09 14.40
C TYR A 227 0.19 -5.08 15.92
N PHE A 228 -0.10 -3.94 16.55
CA PHE A 228 0.15 -3.72 17.98
C PHE A 228 -1.07 -3.06 18.64
N PRO A 229 -2.25 -3.70 18.61
CA PRO A 229 -3.49 -3.09 19.08
C PRO A 229 -3.43 -2.66 20.56
N GLU A 230 -2.75 -3.43 21.41
CA GLU A 230 -2.56 -3.11 22.84
C GLU A 230 -1.65 -1.89 23.08
N SER A 231 -0.74 -1.60 22.15
CA SER A 231 0.16 -0.43 22.21
C SER A 231 -0.35 0.76 21.38
N ALA A 232 -1.48 0.61 20.70
CA ALA A 232 -2.02 1.61 19.80
C ALA A 232 -2.71 2.74 20.57
N THR A 233 -2.51 3.96 20.11
CA THR A 233 -3.24 5.15 20.56
C THR A 233 -4.38 5.47 19.59
N GLY A 234 -5.27 6.40 19.94
CA GLY A 234 -6.28 6.92 19.00
C GLY A 234 -5.66 7.41 17.68
N GLU A 235 -4.55 8.15 17.76
CA GLU A 235 -3.81 8.62 16.57
C GLU A 235 -3.31 7.48 15.67
N HIS A 236 -2.99 6.31 16.22
CA HIS A 236 -2.62 5.15 15.41
C HIS A 236 -3.84 4.57 14.70
N TRP A 237 -5.00 4.49 15.38
CA TRP A 237 -6.25 4.05 14.78
C TRP A 237 -6.81 5.04 13.75
N ASP A 238 -6.53 6.33 13.91
CA ASP A 238 -6.94 7.40 12.98
C ASP A 238 -6.19 7.35 11.63
N ARG A 239 -5.11 6.56 11.54
CA ARG A 239 -4.41 6.32 10.26
C ARG A 239 -5.18 5.40 9.32
N LEU A 240 -6.22 4.73 9.79
CA LEU A 240 -7.03 3.81 8.99
C LEU A 240 -8.51 4.23 9.06
N ILE A 241 -9.14 4.34 7.89
CA ILE A 241 -10.53 4.76 7.75
C ILE A 241 -11.47 3.59 8.16
N PRO A 242 -12.36 3.78 9.15
CA PRO A 242 -13.43 2.82 9.43
C PRO A 242 -14.32 2.62 8.19
N GLN A 243 -14.61 1.36 7.87
CA GLN A 243 -15.41 0.95 6.72
C GLN A 243 -16.86 0.67 7.10
N ARG A 244 -17.12 0.48 8.39
CA ARG A 244 -18.42 0.21 8.98
C ARG A 244 -18.39 0.51 10.46
N GLU A 245 -19.58 0.63 11.04
CA GLU A 245 -19.74 0.52 12.49
C GLU A 245 -19.45 -0.92 12.91
N SER A 246 -18.71 -1.06 14.01
CA SER A 246 -18.35 -2.34 14.58
C SER A 246 -18.14 -2.21 16.08
N THR A 247 -18.34 -3.32 16.77
CA THR A 247 -18.00 -3.48 18.19
C THR A 247 -16.49 -3.50 18.45
N ASP A 248 -15.67 -3.70 17.41
CA ASP A 248 -14.21 -3.79 17.50
C ASP A 248 -13.54 -2.82 16.49
N PRO A 249 -12.56 -2.01 16.93
CA PRO A 249 -11.91 -1.00 16.08
C PRO A 249 -11.09 -1.60 14.93
N LEU A 250 -10.52 -2.79 15.08
CA LEU A 250 -9.83 -3.51 14.02
C LEU A 250 -10.84 -4.03 12.99
N LEU A 251 -11.90 -4.71 13.45
CA LEU A 251 -12.93 -5.26 12.56
C LEU A 251 -13.66 -4.17 11.76
N ALA A 252 -13.85 -2.99 12.36
CA ALA A 252 -14.39 -1.80 11.69
C ALA A 252 -13.59 -1.40 10.44
N ARG A 253 -12.28 -1.69 10.39
CA ARG A 253 -11.34 -1.19 9.38
C ARG A 253 -10.97 -2.19 8.30
N ILE A 254 -11.26 -3.48 8.50
CA ILE A 254 -11.02 -4.52 7.50
C ILE A 254 -11.89 -4.24 6.26
N LYS A 255 -11.27 -4.11 5.09
CA LYS A 255 -11.97 -3.98 3.81
C LYS A 255 -12.50 -5.34 3.37
N ILE A 256 -13.73 -5.35 2.87
CA ILE A 256 -14.34 -6.49 2.20
C ILE A 256 -14.27 -6.19 0.70
N ASN A 257 -13.42 -6.90 -0.02
CA ASN A 257 -13.26 -6.80 -1.46
C ASN A 257 -12.66 -8.10 -2.02
N TYR A 258 -12.66 -8.31 -3.33
CA TYR A 258 -12.15 -9.58 -3.87
C TYR A 258 -10.66 -9.83 -3.59
N ARG A 259 -9.84 -8.83 -3.27
CA ARG A 259 -8.43 -9.08 -2.89
C ARG A 259 -8.28 -9.50 -1.42
N THR A 260 -9.32 -9.34 -0.61
CA THR A 260 -9.43 -9.83 0.77
C THR A 260 -10.37 -11.02 0.92
N ASP A 261 -10.88 -11.56 -0.19
CA ASP A 261 -11.66 -12.79 -0.22
C ASP A 261 -10.70 -13.98 -0.18
N ALA A 262 -10.89 -14.88 0.78
CA ALA A 262 -10.11 -16.12 0.90
C ALA A 262 -10.28 -17.06 -0.31
N THR A 263 -11.29 -16.83 -1.14
CA THR A 263 -11.59 -17.61 -2.35
C THR A 263 -11.12 -16.94 -3.63
N SER A 264 -10.28 -15.90 -3.52
CA SER A 264 -9.69 -15.19 -4.65
C SER A 264 -8.17 -15.33 -4.68
N THR A 265 -7.66 -15.72 -5.85
CA THR A 265 -6.25 -16.09 -6.05
C THR A 265 -5.56 -15.09 -6.99
N PRO A 266 -4.48 -14.40 -6.56
CA PRO A 266 -3.63 -13.67 -7.50
C PRO A 266 -2.85 -14.65 -8.39
N ARG A 267 -2.78 -14.36 -9.69
CA ARG A 267 -2.09 -15.19 -10.69
C ARG A 267 -0.86 -14.49 -11.25
N ASP A 268 0.08 -15.29 -11.76
CA ASP A 268 1.37 -14.87 -12.30
C ASP A 268 1.26 -13.98 -13.54
N ASP A 269 0.19 -14.16 -14.32
CA ASP A 269 -0.21 -13.33 -15.46
C ASP A 269 -0.70 -11.91 -15.09
N GLY A 270 -0.70 -11.56 -13.80
CA GLY A 270 -1.14 -10.25 -13.32
C GLY A 270 -2.66 -10.13 -13.19
N THR A 271 -3.39 -11.26 -13.19
CA THR A 271 -4.84 -11.26 -12.94
C THR A 271 -5.19 -11.75 -11.53
N TRP A 272 -6.42 -11.46 -11.10
CA TRP A 272 -7.03 -12.08 -9.92
C TRP A 272 -8.11 -13.05 -10.41
N PHE A 273 -8.18 -14.24 -9.83
CA PHE A 273 -9.13 -15.27 -10.21
C PHE A 273 -10.05 -15.60 -9.04
N SER A 274 -11.37 -15.66 -9.29
CA SER A 274 -12.33 -16.11 -8.28
C SER A 274 -12.49 -17.62 -8.40
N GLU A 275 -12.16 -18.36 -7.35
CA GLU A 275 -12.35 -19.81 -7.31
C GLU A 275 -13.84 -20.18 -7.30
N ARG A 276 -14.67 -19.36 -6.64
CA ARG A 276 -16.13 -19.49 -6.61
C ARG A 276 -16.77 -19.41 -8.00
N TRP A 277 -16.40 -18.40 -8.77
CA TRP A 277 -17.01 -18.16 -10.09
C TRP A 277 -16.23 -18.79 -11.25
N ARG A 278 -15.03 -19.31 -10.98
CA ARG A 278 -14.11 -19.89 -11.95
C ARG A 278 -13.81 -18.94 -13.12
N GLN A 279 -13.57 -17.67 -12.80
CA GLN A 279 -13.30 -16.63 -13.79
C GLN A 279 -12.33 -15.58 -13.25
N THR A 280 -11.62 -14.92 -14.17
CA THR A 280 -10.84 -13.72 -13.87
C THR A 280 -11.75 -12.60 -13.38
N ILE A 281 -11.34 -11.95 -12.29
CA ILE A 281 -12.02 -10.83 -11.66
C ILE A 281 -11.56 -9.54 -12.34
N PRO A 282 -12.43 -8.83 -13.09
CA PRO A 282 -12.07 -7.57 -13.72
C PRO A 282 -11.61 -6.55 -12.67
N VAL A 283 -10.62 -5.70 -13.01
CA VAL A 283 -10.03 -4.74 -12.06
C VAL A 283 -11.08 -3.89 -11.34
N ASP A 284 -12.10 -3.40 -12.04
CA ASP A 284 -13.16 -2.63 -11.40
C ASP A 284 -14.04 -3.43 -10.44
N ALA A 285 -14.24 -4.72 -10.70
CA ALA A 285 -14.95 -5.60 -9.79
C ALA A 285 -14.13 -5.86 -8.53
N GLN A 286 -12.79 -5.90 -8.62
CA GLN A 286 -11.91 -6.20 -7.49
C GLN A 286 -12.06 -5.25 -6.29
N TYR A 287 -12.53 -4.01 -6.52
CA TYR A 287 -12.77 -3.05 -5.44
C TYR A 287 -14.04 -3.35 -4.62
N GLY A 288 -14.93 -4.17 -5.14
CA GLY A 288 -16.12 -4.66 -4.47
C GLY A 288 -15.99 -6.14 -4.08
N HIS A 289 -17.10 -6.76 -3.71
CA HIS A 289 -17.19 -8.16 -3.35
C HIS A 289 -18.59 -8.71 -3.72
N ASP A 290 -18.76 -10.02 -3.73
CA ASP A 290 -20.09 -10.64 -3.82
C ASP A 290 -20.67 -10.99 -2.44
N SER A 291 -21.90 -11.51 -2.43
CA SER A 291 -22.58 -11.91 -1.18
C SER A 291 -22.02 -13.17 -0.52
N GLY A 292 -21.13 -13.89 -1.20
CA GLY A 292 -20.43 -15.08 -0.73
C GLY A 292 -18.97 -14.83 -0.36
N HIS A 293 -18.53 -13.59 -0.23
CA HIS A 293 -17.18 -13.24 0.21
C HIS A 293 -16.82 -13.99 1.50
N VAL A 294 -15.63 -14.59 1.50
CA VAL A 294 -15.08 -15.30 2.66
C VAL A 294 -13.94 -14.47 3.25
N LEU A 295 -14.03 -14.14 4.54
CA LEU A 295 -13.02 -13.40 5.28
C LEU A 295 -11.68 -14.12 5.18
N HIS A 296 -10.62 -13.39 4.85
CA HIS A 296 -9.28 -13.95 4.78
C HIS A 296 -8.75 -14.33 6.17
N PRO A 297 -8.26 -15.57 6.38
CA PRO A 297 -7.87 -16.06 7.70
C PRO A 297 -6.75 -15.24 8.36
N ASP A 298 -5.75 -14.77 7.60
CA ASP A 298 -4.70 -13.91 8.16
C ASP A 298 -5.19 -12.54 8.64
N LEU A 299 -6.26 -12.01 8.01
CA LEU A 299 -6.85 -10.76 8.48
C LEU A 299 -7.62 -10.98 9.78
N MET A 300 -8.29 -12.12 9.89
CA MET A 300 -9.03 -12.50 11.09
C MET A 300 -8.13 -12.92 12.25
N ALA A 301 -6.94 -13.45 11.95
CA ALA A 301 -5.94 -13.78 12.95
C ALA A 301 -5.46 -12.55 13.75
N PHE A 302 -5.43 -11.35 13.14
CA PHE A 302 -5.15 -10.10 13.88
C PHE A 302 -6.19 -9.81 14.98
N ALA A 303 -7.43 -10.27 14.81
CA ALA A 303 -8.49 -10.16 15.81
C ALA A 303 -8.54 -11.37 16.76
N GLY A 304 -7.57 -12.29 16.68
CA GLY A 304 -7.52 -13.51 17.49
C GLY A 304 -8.50 -14.60 17.06
N TRP A 305 -9.01 -14.56 15.83
CA TRP A 305 -9.90 -15.60 15.31
C TRP A 305 -9.08 -16.77 14.76
N GLU A 306 -9.57 -17.98 14.97
CA GLU A 306 -8.95 -19.22 14.50
C GLU A 306 -9.81 -19.82 13.37
N LEU A 307 -9.20 -20.09 12.21
CA LEU A 307 -9.87 -20.82 11.13
C LEU A 307 -9.95 -22.30 11.50
N LEU A 308 -11.15 -22.87 11.44
CA LEU A 308 -11.43 -24.29 11.64
C LEU A 308 -11.90 -24.94 10.34
N ASP A 309 -12.05 -26.27 10.35
CA ASP A 309 -12.64 -27.01 9.23
C ASP A 309 -14.06 -26.49 8.93
N GLY A 310 -14.19 -25.90 7.75
CA GLY A 310 -15.43 -25.38 7.21
C GLY A 310 -16.31 -26.48 6.61
N PRO A 311 -17.63 -26.26 6.48
CA PRO A 311 -18.53 -27.23 5.85
C PRO A 311 -18.37 -27.32 4.32
N SER A 312 -17.68 -26.36 3.68
CA SER A 312 -17.30 -26.42 2.26
C SER A 312 -16.12 -25.48 1.97
N GLU A 313 -15.58 -25.52 0.75
CA GLU A 313 -14.52 -24.61 0.28
C GLU A 313 -14.94 -23.12 0.23
N PHE A 314 -16.25 -22.84 0.21
CA PHE A 314 -16.81 -21.50 0.08
C PHE A 314 -17.49 -20.98 1.36
N VAL A 315 -17.38 -21.75 2.45
CA VAL A 315 -17.92 -21.39 3.76
C VAL A 315 -16.86 -21.65 4.82
N ALA A 316 -16.27 -20.59 5.36
CA ALA A 316 -15.27 -20.68 6.42
C ALA A 316 -15.93 -20.83 7.78
N ARG A 317 -15.37 -21.68 8.65
CA ARG A 317 -15.72 -21.74 10.07
C ARG A 317 -14.65 -21.03 10.87
N TYR A 318 -15.04 -20.03 11.63
CA TYR A 318 -14.13 -19.32 12.52
C TYR A 318 -14.51 -19.56 13.98
N LYS A 319 -13.52 -19.80 14.82
CA LYS A 319 -13.65 -19.71 16.27
C LYS A 319 -13.23 -18.31 16.71
N LEU A 320 -14.13 -17.64 17.43
CA LEU A 320 -13.92 -16.31 17.98
C LEU A 320 -13.01 -16.37 19.21
N PRO A 321 -12.40 -15.24 19.63
CA PRO A 321 -11.62 -15.17 20.88
C PRO A 321 -12.42 -15.59 22.12
N SER A 322 -13.74 -15.41 22.11
CA SER A 322 -14.65 -15.84 23.18
C SER A 322 -14.88 -17.36 23.23
N GLY A 323 -14.48 -18.09 22.18
CA GLY A 323 -14.57 -19.55 22.08
C GLY A 323 -15.74 -20.06 21.24
N GLU A 324 -16.76 -19.25 20.97
CA GLU A 324 -17.85 -19.61 20.06
C GLU A 324 -17.39 -19.71 18.61
N THR A 325 -18.15 -20.46 17.80
CA THR A 325 -17.91 -20.61 16.37
C THR A 325 -18.96 -19.90 15.52
N VAL A 326 -18.54 -19.35 14.39
CA VAL A 326 -19.40 -18.73 13.38
C VAL A 326 -19.06 -19.26 11.98
N LEU A 327 -20.05 -19.26 11.08
CA LEU A 327 -19.85 -19.59 9.68
C LEU A 327 -19.90 -18.32 8.82
N ASN A 328 -18.90 -18.16 7.95
CA ASN A 328 -18.81 -17.06 7.01
C ASN A 328 -18.87 -17.54 5.56
N GLY A 329 -19.74 -16.95 4.76
CA GLY A 329 -19.90 -17.27 3.34
C GLY A 329 -21.23 -16.70 2.85
N LYS A 330 -21.84 -17.32 1.84
CA LYS A 330 -23.14 -16.87 1.32
C LYS A 330 -24.28 -17.38 2.21
N PRO A 331 -25.14 -16.50 2.76
CA PRO A 331 -26.32 -16.94 3.51
C PRO A 331 -27.22 -17.88 2.68
N GLY A 332 -27.64 -18.98 3.30
CA GLY A 332 -28.48 -20.00 2.65
C GLY A 332 -27.76 -20.91 1.66
N GLU A 333 -26.42 -20.88 1.61
CA GLU A 333 -25.62 -21.77 0.74
C GLU A 333 -25.68 -23.23 1.19
N ILE A 334 -25.80 -23.47 2.50
CA ILE A 334 -25.94 -24.82 3.08
C ILE A 334 -27.25 -24.86 3.86
N ASP A 335 -28.13 -25.79 3.48
CA ASP A 335 -29.40 -25.97 4.17
C ASP A 335 -29.17 -26.39 5.62
N GLY A 336 -29.98 -25.84 6.52
CA GLY A 336 -29.84 -26.09 7.95
C GLY A 336 -28.74 -25.28 8.65
N GLU A 337 -27.79 -24.66 7.94
CA GLU A 337 -26.69 -23.91 8.56
C GLU A 337 -26.96 -22.40 8.61
N ARG A 338 -26.52 -21.75 9.69
CA ARG A 338 -26.58 -20.29 9.83
C ARG A 338 -25.26 -19.68 9.36
N ILE A 339 -25.22 -19.29 8.10
CA ILE A 339 -24.07 -18.63 7.47
C ILE A 339 -24.28 -17.12 7.46
N PHE A 340 -23.28 -16.38 7.91
CA PHE A 340 -23.28 -14.91 7.95
C PHE A 340 -22.38 -14.34 6.85
N THR A 341 -22.80 -13.20 6.31
CA THR A 341 -21.96 -12.40 5.42
C THR A 341 -20.74 -11.85 6.18
N SER A 342 -19.68 -11.51 5.46
CA SER A 342 -18.51 -10.86 6.07
C SER A 342 -18.87 -9.51 6.71
N GLY A 343 -19.86 -8.80 6.15
CA GLY A 343 -20.34 -7.53 6.72
C GLY A 343 -20.96 -7.72 8.10
N GLU A 344 -21.87 -8.68 8.26
CA GLU A 344 -22.51 -8.98 9.55
C GLU A 344 -21.48 -9.38 10.62
N LEU A 345 -20.55 -10.28 10.27
CA LEU A 345 -19.52 -10.76 11.19
C LEU A 345 -18.53 -9.68 11.61
N LEU A 346 -18.16 -8.77 10.71
CA LEU A 346 -17.26 -7.67 11.03
C LEU A 346 -17.96 -6.52 11.78
N THR A 347 -19.29 -6.47 11.80
CA THR A 347 -20.05 -5.49 12.59
C THR A 347 -20.28 -5.97 14.01
N ASP A 348 -20.83 -7.18 14.19
CA ASP A 348 -21.10 -7.72 15.53
C ASP A 348 -20.95 -9.26 15.55
N PRO A 349 -19.72 -9.76 15.74
CA PRO A 349 -19.47 -11.19 15.76
C PRO A 349 -20.09 -11.89 16.98
N ILE A 350 -20.27 -11.18 18.09
CA ILE A 350 -20.86 -11.71 19.32
C ILE A 350 -22.35 -11.98 19.11
N ALA A 351 -23.08 -11.04 18.51
CA ALA A 351 -24.48 -11.23 18.15
C ALA A 351 -24.66 -12.38 17.15
N CYS A 352 -23.78 -12.47 16.14
CA CYS A 352 -23.80 -13.57 15.17
C CYS A 352 -23.61 -14.94 15.86
N ALA A 353 -22.63 -15.05 16.76
CA ALA A 353 -22.41 -16.27 17.53
C ALA A 353 -23.58 -16.61 18.46
N ALA A 354 -24.21 -15.61 19.09
CA ALA A 354 -25.39 -15.81 19.92
C ALA A 354 -26.58 -16.36 19.12
N TRP A 355 -26.81 -15.85 17.91
CA TRP A 355 -27.88 -16.34 17.02
C TRP A 355 -27.58 -17.72 16.43
N GLY A 356 -26.31 -18.05 16.21
CA GLY A 356 -25.89 -19.38 15.75
C GLY A 356 -26.24 -20.52 16.72
N ARG A 357 -26.46 -20.21 18.01
CA ARG A 357 -26.87 -21.19 19.03
C ARG A 357 -28.36 -21.57 19.01
N GLY A 358 -29.17 -20.89 18.19
CA GLY A 358 -30.61 -21.12 18.09
C GLY A 358 -31.00 -22.17 17.05
N LYS A 359 -30.69 -23.45 17.30
CA LYS A 359 -31.39 -24.60 16.71
C LYS A 359 -31.50 -25.75 17.70
#